data_AF-A0A7Z8QT67-F1
#
_entry.id   AF-A0A7Z8QT67-F1
#
_cell.length_a   1.000
_cell.length_b   1.000
_cell.length_c   1.000
_cell.angle_alpha   90.00
_cell.angle_beta   90.00
_cell.angle_gamma   90.00
#
_symmetry.space_group_name_H-M   'P 1'
#
loop_
_entity.id
_entity.type
_entity.pdbx_description
1 polymer ?
#
loop_
_entity_poly.entity_id
_entity_poly.type
_entity_poly.pdbx_seq_one_letter_code
_entity_poly.pdbx_strand_id
1 'polypeptide(L)'
;MKKIFNKSFITNFLAALIIAAGYFSPVYGELIKTIGFFALSGALTNWIAIHMLFEKVPLLYGSGIIPNRFEEFKDSIKDLMMHQFFTVENVEQFIETEEQQGDKVLNLEPLLAAVDYDRIFEGLISSIMESSFGAMLQMMGGEEALIPLKEPFTAKIQVTLTEMVESDKFKAALKQGLNAHQIGEDIISKIETVIDKRLAELTPELVKEMVQKIIREHLGWLVVWGGFFGGLMGAAFYFV
;
A
#
# COMPACT_ATOMS: atom_id res chain seq x y z
N MET A 1 28.11 1.17 -12.53
CA MET A 1 28.64 1.18 -13.91
C MET A 1 27.74 0.38 -14.87
N LYS A 2 26.54 0.85 -15.20
CA LYS A 2 25.71 0.27 -16.28
C LYS A 2 25.03 1.41 -17.05
N LYS A 3 25.17 1.37 -18.39
CA LYS A 3 24.68 2.33 -19.42
C LYS A 3 25.50 3.61 -19.64
N ILE A 4 26.81 3.49 -19.89
CA ILE A 4 27.56 4.54 -20.61
C ILE A 4 27.05 4.65 -22.08
N PHE A 5 26.51 3.56 -22.64
CA PHE A 5 25.72 3.59 -23.88
C PHE A 5 24.24 3.88 -23.58
N ASN A 6 23.93 5.11 -23.18
CA ASN A 6 22.55 5.60 -23.13
C ASN A 6 22.16 6.06 -24.55
N LYS A 7 20.91 5.82 -24.97
CA LYS A 7 20.39 6.22 -26.30
C LYS A 7 20.72 7.68 -26.62
N SER A 8 20.62 8.55 -25.60
CA SER A 8 20.97 9.97 -25.70
C SER A 8 22.44 10.22 -26.06
N PHE A 9 23.39 9.45 -25.51
CA PHE A 9 24.81 9.59 -25.84
C PHE A 9 25.07 9.20 -27.29
N ILE A 10 24.49 8.09 -27.74
CA ILE A 10 24.63 7.60 -29.12
C ILE A 10 24.07 8.62 -30.11
N THR A 11 22.88 9.19 -29.84
CA THR A 11 22.29 10.19 -30.74
C THR A 11 23.13 11.45 -30.85
N ASN A 12 23.60 12.01 -29.72
CA ASN A 12 24.45 13.20 -29.74
C ASN A 12 25.79 12.92 -30.42
N PHE A 13 26.37 11.74 -30.18
CA PHE A 13 27.62 11.31 -30.83
C PHE A 13 27.44 11.15 -32.34
N LEU A 14 26.37 10.50 -32.79
CA LEU A 14 26.05 10.38 -34.22
C LEU A 14 25.82 11.74 -34.87
N ALA A 15 25.10 12.65 -34.22
CA ALA A 15 24.90 14.00 -34.74
C ALA A 15 26.24 14.76 -34.88
N ALA A 16 27.12 14.65 -33.89
CA ALA A 16 28.48 15.21 -33.97
C ALA A 16 29.31 14.59 -35.10
N LEU A 17 29.21 13.27 -35.32
CA LEU A 17 29.86 12.59 -36.45
C LEU A 17 29.32 13.07 -37.80
N ILE A 18 28.01 13.34 -37.92
CA ILE A 18 27.42 13.89 -39.15
C ILE A 18 28.00 15.28 -39.43
N ILE A 19 28.13 16.14 -38.41
CA ILE A 19 28.79 17.45 -38.56
C ILE A 19 30.23 17.28 -39.05
N ALA A 20 31.00 16.38 -38.42
CA ALA A 20 32.38 16.11 -38.81
C ALA A 20 32.48 15.60 -40.26
N ALA A 21 31.62 14.66 -40.65
CA ALA A 21 31.55 14.16 -42.02
C ALA A 21 31.24 15.28 -43.04
N GLY A 22 30.43 16.27 -42.66
CA GLY A 22 30.15 17.44 -43.49
C GLY A 22 31.37 18.32 -43.78
N TYR A 23 32.40 18.32 -42.92
CA TYR A 23 33.67 19.02 -43.18
C TYR A 23 34.59 18.28 -44.16
N PHE A 24 34.51 16.94 -44.21
CA PHE A 24 35.34 16.12 -45.09
C PHE A 24 34.62 15.70 -46.38
N SER A 25 33.31 15.96 -46.49
CA SER A 25 32.53 15.56 -47.66
C SER A 25 32.82 16.47 -48.87
N PRO A 26 33.31 15.91 -49.99
CA PRO A 26 33.57 16.68 -51.21
C PRO A 26 32.30 17.10 -51.96
N VAL A 27 31.13 16.52 -51.62
CA VAL A 27 29.84 16.82 -52.25
C VAL A 27 28.78 17.04 -51.17
N TYR A 28 27.93 18.08 -51.33
CA TYR A 28 26.86 18.46 -50.39
C TYR A 28 27.32 18.69 -48.93
N GLY A 29 28.58 19.10 -48.71
CA GLY A 29 29.12 19.30 -47.36
C GLY A 29 28.34 20.31 -46.51
N GLU A 30 27.78 21.36 -47.12
CA GLU A 30 26.96 22.35 -46.43
C GLU A 30 25.62 21.79 -45.94
N LEU A 31 24.90 21.03 -46.78
CA LEU A 31 23.68 20.32 -46.40
C LEU A 31 23.94 19.36 -45.23
N ILE A 32 25.00 18.56 -45.30
CA ILE A 32 25.36 17.60 -44.25
C ILE A 32 25.66 18.32 -42.92
N LYS A 33 26.37 19.46 -42.96
CA LYS A 33 26.61 20.29 -41.77
C LYS A 33 25.32 20.83 -41.18
N THR A 34 24.41 21.37 -41.99
CA THR A 34 23.12 21.91 -41.52
C THR A 34 22.27 20.83 -40.86
N ILE A 35 22.17 19.65 -41.47
CA ILE A 35 21.51 18.48 -40.88
C ILE A 35 22.16 18.13 -39.54
N GLY A 36 23.49 18.04 -39.49
CA GLY A 36 24.23 17.71 -38.28
C GLY A 36 24.03 18.72 -37.14
N PHE A 37 24.10 20.02 -37.42
CA PHE A 37 23.94 21.08 -36.41
C PHE A 37 22.53 21.11 -35.83
N PHE A 38 21.50 21.01 -36.68
CA PHE A 38 20.12 20.97 -36.18
C PHE A 38 19.82 19.66 -35.45
N ALA A 39 20.33 18.52 -35.93
CA ALA A 39 20.21 17.24 -35.21
C ALA A 39 20.89 17.30 -33.84
N LEU A 40 22.10 17.86 -33.76
CA LEU A 40 22.82 17.99 -32.50
C LEU A 40 22.10 18.95 -31.55
N SER A 41 21.61 20.09 -32.04
CA SER A 41 20.86 21.06 -31.23
C SER A 41 19.58 20.44 -30.65
N GLY A 42 18.80 19.72 -31.47
CA GLY A 42 17.57 19.05 -31.02
C GLY A 42 17.84 17.94 -30.01
N ALA A 43 18.85 17.10 -30.25
CA ALA A 43 19.25 16.05 -29.32
C ALA A 43 19.80 16.61 -28.00
N LEU A 44 20.65 17.64 -28.06
CA LEU A 44 21.29 18.24 -26.91
C LEU A 44 20.28 18.98 -26.03
N THR A 45 19.42 19.80 -26.62
CA THR A 45 18.37 20.54 -25.89
C THR A 45 17.46 19.57 -25.15
N ASN A 46 17.06 18.49 -25.81
CA ASN A 46 16.21 17.52 -25.14
C ASN A 46 16.94 16.69 -24.07
N TRP A 47 18.22 16.41 -24.27
CA TRP A 47 19.03 15.80 -23.21
C TRP A 47 19.13 16.69 -21.96
N ILE A 48 19.34 18.01 -22.15
CA ILE A 48 19.32 18.99 -21.07
C ILE A 48 17.92 19.04 -20.42
N ALA A 49 16.85 19.02 -21.20
CA ALA A 49 15.47 19.01 -20.70
C ALA A 49 15.20 17.78 -19.80
N ILE A 50 15.68 16.61 -20.19
CA ILE A 50 15.58 15.40 -19.37
C ILE A 50 16.42 15.54 -18.10
N HIS A 51 17.62 16.11 -18.19
CA HIS A 51 18.47 16.31 -17.01
C HIS A 51 17.82 17.28 -16.00
N MET A 52 17.27 18.40 -16.47
CA MET A 52 16.61 19.40 -15.61
C MET A 52 15.29 18.91 -15.00
N LEU A 53 14.67 17.83 -15.49
CA LEU A 53 13.52 17.22 -14.82
C LEU A 53 13.90 16.65 -13.45
N PHE A 54 15.09 16.07 -13.34
CA PHE A 54 15.55 15.35 -12.15
C PHE A 54 16.54 16.16 -11.30
N GLU A 55 17.34 17.03 -11.92
CA GLU A 55 18.41 17.77 -11.26
C GLU A 55 18.13 19.27 -11.31
N LYS A 56 18.47 19.96 -10.22
CA LYS A 56 18.42 21.41 -10.15
C LYS A 56 19.69 21.99 -10.78
N VAL A 57 19.53 22.70 -11.89
CA VAL A 57 20.64 23.28 -12.65
C VAL A 57 20.66 24.80 -12.40
N PRO A 58 21.79 25.37 -11.94
CA PRO A 58 21.89 26.82 -11.75
C PRO A 58 21.65 27.56 -13.08
N LEU A 59 20.99 28.71 -13.04
CA LEU A 59 20.62 29.56 -14.19
C LEU A 59 19.49 29.04 -15.10
N LEU A 60 19.01 27.80 -14.94
CA LEU A 60 17.87 27.28 -15.68
C LEU A 60 16.61 27.29 -14.81
N TYR A 61 15.73 28.27 -15.08
CA TYR A 61 14.41 28.33 -14.46
C TYR A 61 13.59 27.09 -14.80
N GLY A 62 12.87 26.56 -13.81
CA GLY A 62 12.11 25.32 -13.97
C GLY A 62 12.96 24.05 -13.95
N SER A 63 14.21 24.09 -13.48
CA SER A 63 14.98 22.86 -13.20
C SER A 63 14.62 22.23 -11.85
N GLY A 64 14.82 20.92 -11.73
CA GLY A 64 14.46 20.11 -10.57
C GLY A 64 12.95 19.91 -10.41
N ILE A 65 12.16 19.80 -11.49
CA ILE A 65 10.68 19.75 -11.40
C ILE A 65 10.19 18.64 -10.47
N ILE A 66 10.75 17.43 -10.60
CA ILE A 66 10.32 16.28 -9.78
C ILE A 66 10.61 16.51 -8.28
N PRO A 67 11.86 16.80 -7.84
CA PRO A 67 12.13 17.05 -6.44
C PRO A 67 11.41 18.30 -5.90
N ASN A 68 11.15 19.33 -6.72
CA ASN A 68 10.43 20.53 -6.30
C ASN A 68 8.94 20.28 -6.04
N ARG A 69 8.33 19.26 -6.67
CA ARG A 69 6.91 18.87 -6.46
C ARG A 69 6.75 17.69 -5.51
N PHE A 70 7.74 17.45 -4.66
CA PHE A 70 7.77 16.33 -3.72
C PHE A 70 6.52 16.26 -2.81
N GLU A 71 6.05 17.39 -2.28
CA GLU A 71 4.85 17.40 -1.44
C GLU A 71 3.59 16.98 -2.22
N GLU A 72 3.43 17.45 -3.47
CA GLU A 72 2.31 17.02 -4.33
C GLU A 72 2.33 15.50 -4.58
N PHE A 73 3.53 14.90 -4.70
CA PHE A 73 3.67 13.45 -4.79
C PHE A 73 3.26 12.74 -3.50
N LYS A 74 3.63 13.26 -2.33
CA LYS A 74 3.21 12.70 -1.04
C LYS A 74 1.69 12.73 -0.89
N ASP A 75 1.08 13.87 -1.19
CA ASP A 75 -0.37 14.04 -1.11
C ASP A 75 -1.08 13.09 -2.08
N SER A 76 -0.58 12.96 -3.30
CA SER A 76 -1.13 12.02 -4.29
C SER A 76 -1.03 10.55 -3.84
N ILE A 77 0.06 10.16 -3.16
CA ILE A 77 0.19 8.80 -2.61
C ILE A 77 -0.79 8.60 -1.46
N LYS A 78 -0.93 9.59 -0.56
CA LYS A 78 -1.91 9.53 0.53
C LYS A 78 -3.32 9.34 -0.03
N ASP A 79 -3.68 10.17 -1.00
CA ASP A 79 -4.99 10.14 -1.65
C ASP A 79 -5.26 8.76 -2.28
N LEU A 80 -4.30 8.24 -3.05
CA LEU A 80 -4.39 6.90 -3.64
C LEU A 80 -4.63 5.84 -2.56
N MET A 81 -3.86 5.86 -1.47
CA MET A 81 -3.97 4.85 -0.42
C MET A 81 -5.31 4.93 0.32
N MET A 82 -5.73 6.12 0.72
CA MET A 82 -6.93 6.30 1.53
C MET A 82 -8.23 6.19 0.72
N HIS A 83 -8.26 6.74 -0.49
CA HIS A 83 -9.49 6.81 -1.29
C HIS A 83 -9.65 5.66 -2.30
N GLN A 84 -8.58 4.92 -2.62
CA GLN A 84 -8.68 3.80 -3.57
C GLN A 84 -8.50 2.44 -2.91
N PHE A 85 -7.62 2.32 -1.90
CA PHE A 85 -7.32 1.04 -1.27
C PHE A 85 -8.03 0.87 0.07
N PHE A 86 -7.91 1.84 0.98
CA PHE A 86 -8.40 1.75 2.36
C PHE A 86 -9.67 2.58 2.59
N THR A 87 -10.70 2.35 1.77
CA THR A 87 -12.02 2.95 1.98
C THR A 87 -12.80 2.19 3.04
N VAL A 88 -13.77 2.87 3.67
CA VAL A 88 -14.65 2.29 4.70
C VAL A 88 -15.35 1.05 4.16
N GLU A 89 -15.88 1.15 2.95
CA GLU A 89 -16.63 0.09 2.28
C GLU A 89 -15.76 -1.14 1.99
N ASN A 90 -14.51 -0.93 1.56
CA ASN A 90 -13.58 -2.04 1.29
C ASN A 90 -13.21 -2.79 2.58
N VAL A 91 -13.01 -2.05 3.67
CA VAL A 91 -12.66 -2.64 4.98
C VAL A 91 -13.87 -3.35 5.59
N GLU A 92 -15.06 -2.76 5.52
CA GLU A 92 -16.31 -3.40 5.92
C GLU A 92 -16.54 -4.69 5.17
N GLN A 93 -16.46 -4.66 3.84
CA GLN A 93 -16.66 -5.83 3.00
C GLN A 93 -15.65 -6.93 3.35
N PHE A 94 -14.40 -6.58 3.66
CA PHE A 94 -13.40 -7.52 4.14
C PHE A 94 -13.81 -8.15 5.49
N ILE A 95 -14.21 -7.34 6.48
CA ILE A 95 -14.66 -7.83 7.80
C ILE A 95 -15.86 -8.77 7.63
N GLU A 96 -16.88 -8.35 6.89
CA GLU A 96 -18.08 -9.16 6.64
C GLU A 96 -17.76 -10.47 5.92
N THR A 97 -16.85 -10.44 4.95
CA THR A 97 -16.43 -11.63 4.20
C THR A 97 -15.72 -12.61 5.12
N GLU A 98 -14.80 -12.14 5.95
CA GLU A 98 -14.10 -12.99 6.93
C GLU A 98 -15.09 -13.54 7.96
N GLU A 99 -16.04 -12.74 8.44
CA GLU A 99 -17.11 -13.17 9.35
C GLU A 99 -18.08 -14.20 8.73
N GLN A 100 -18.29 -14.16 7.41
CA GLN A 100 -19.13 -15.13 6.69
C GLN A 100 -18.38 -16.41 6.36
N GLN A 101 -17.08 -16.32 6.06
CA GLN A 101 -16.24 -17.47 5.73
C GLN A 101 -15.71 -18.18 6.98
N GLY A 102 -15.73 -17.53 8.14
CA GLY A 102 -15.08 -18.02 9.34
C GLY A 102 -16.02 -18.41 10.46
N ASP A 103 -16.24 -19.72 10.60
CA ASP A 103 -16.30 -20.42 11.90
C ASP A 103 -15.00 -20.24 12.74
N LYS A 104 -14.06 -19.37 12.30
CA LYS A 104 -12.68 -19.27 12.81
C LYS A 104 -12.15 -17.85 13.05
N VAL A 105 -12.86 -16.77 12.69
CA VAL A 105 -12.35 -15.40 12.92
C VAL A 105 -12.29 -15.08 14.41
N LEU A 106 -13.25 -15.59 15.17
CA LEU A 106 -13.28 -15.51 16.62
C LEU A 106 -13.08 -16.92 17.16
N ASN A 107 -11.83 -17.27 17.49
CA ASN A 107 -11.62 -18.43 18.34
C ASN A 107 -12.13 -18.06 19.74
N LEU A 108 -13.26 -18.65 20.14
CA LEU A 108 -13.91 -18.39 21.43
C LEU A 108 -13.43 -19.40 22.50
N GLU A 109 -12.61 -20.39 22.15
CA GLU A 109 -11.98 -21.32 23.10
C GLU A 109 -11.17 -20.60 24.19
N PRO A 110 -10.35 -19.57 23.90
CA PRO A 110 -9.63 -18.85 24.95
C PRO A 110 -10.56 -18.10 25.91
N LEU A 111 -11.71 -17.64 25.41
CA LEU A 111 -12.73 -16.99 26.25
C LEU A 111 -13.43 -18.02 27.14
N LEU A 112 -13.78 -19.19 26.60
CA LEU A 112 -14.33 -20.31 27.37
C LEU A 112 -13.35 -20.84 28.41
N ALA A 113 -12.05 -20.85 28.11
CA ALA A 113 -11.00 -21.24 29.05
C ALA A 113 -10.80 -20.21 30.18
N ALA A 114 -11.16 -18.94 29.95
CA ALA A 114 -11.08 -17.88 30.97
C ALA A 114 -12.29 -17.85 31.91
N VAL A 115 -13.33 -18.65 31.66
CA VAL A 115 -14.51 -18.75 32.54
C VAL A 115 -14.15 -19.47 33.84
N ASP A 116 -14.55 -18.88 34.97
CA ASP A 116 -14.40 -19.48 36.29
C ASP A 116 -15.56 -20.45 36.58
N TYR A 117 -15.38 -21.71 36.19
CA TYR A 117 -16.37 -22.76 36.39
C TYR A 117 -16.58 -23.14 37.86
N ASP A 118 -15.55 -22.96 38.70
CA ASP A 118 -15.64 -23.23 40.13
C ASP A 118 -16.65 -22.29 40.78
N ARG A 119 -16.58 -21.00 40.44
CA ARG A 119 -17.52 -19.99 40.92
C ARG A 119 -18.96 -20.24 40.45
N ILE A 120 -19.15 -20.77 39.23
CA ILE A 120 -20.49 -21.15 38.73
C ILE A 120 -21.05 -22.29 39.58
N PHE A 121 -20.23 -23.28 39.91
CA PHE A 121 -20.63 -24.39 40.77
C PHE A 121 -20.96 -23.93 42.20
N GLU A 122 -20.11 -23.11 42.82
CA GLU A 122 -20.39 -22.53 44.15
C GLU A 122 -21.70 -21.74 44.17
N GLY A 123 -21.98 -20.96 43.11
CA GLY A 123 -23.24 -20.25 42.95
C GLY A 123 -24.45 -21.19 42.86
N LEU A 124 -24.32 -22.34 42.19
CA LEU A 124 -25.37 -23.37 42.16
C LEU A 124 -25.62 -23.94 43.56
N ILE A 125 -24.56 -24.28 44.29
CA ILE A 125 -24.66 -24.81 45.66
C ILE A 125 -25.38 -23.82 46.57
N SER A 126 -24.93 -22.57 46.60
CA SER A 126 -25.54 -21.49 47.37
C SER A 126 -27.02 -21.34 47.03
N SER A 127 -27.37 -21.32 45.74
CA SER A 127 -28.77 -21.21 45.28
C SER A 127 -29.64 -22.39 45.74
N ILE A 128 -29.10 -23.62 45.73
CA ILE A 128 -29.81 -24.82 46.20
C ILE A 128 -30.01 -24.72 47.72
N MET A 129 -28.98 -24.32 48.47
CA MET A 129 -29.03 -24.20 49.92
C MET A 129 -30.01 -23.12 50.40
N GLU A 130 -30.16 -22.03 49.65
CA GLU A 130 -31.14 -20.97 49.91
C GLU A 130 -32.57 -21.34 49.50
N SER A 131 -32.73 -22.38 48.67
CA SER A 131 -34.05 -22.84 48.21
C SER A 131 -34.76 -23.74 49.22
N SER A 132 -36.05 -24.03 48.97
CA SER A 132 -36.81 -25.03 49.73
C SER A 132 -36.18 -26.43 49.70
N PHE A 133 -35.33 -26.71 48.70
CA PHE A 133 -34.58 -27.95 48.57
C PHE A 133 -33.38 -28.01 49.54
N GLY A 134 -32.80 -26.87 49.92
CA GLY A 134 -31.66 -26.79 50.85
C GLY A 134 -31.99 -27.29 52.25
N ALA A 135 -33.18 -26.99 52.75
CA ALA A 135 -33.66 -27.50 54.04
C ALA A 135 -33.78 -29.03 54.06
N MET A 136 -34.17 -29.64 52.93
CA MET A 136 -34.20 -31.10 52.77
C MET A 136 -32.79 -31.67 52.64
N LEU A 137 -31.89 -30.96 51.95
CA LEU A 137 -30.51 -31.37 51.74
C LEU A 137 -29.68 -31.37 53.03
N GLN A 138 -29.95 -30.44 53.96
CA GLN A 138 -29.32 -30.42 55.28
C GLN A 138 -29.52 -31.73 56.05
N MET A 139 -30.67 -32.38 55.87
CA MET A 139 -30.95 -33.67 56.49
C MET A 139 -30.16 -34.83 55.86
N MET A 140 -29.63 -34.64 54.64
CA MET A 140 -28.89 -35.64 53.86
C MET A 140 -27.37 -35.38 53.79
N GLY A 141 -26.84 -34.48 54.63
CA GLY A 141 -25.40 -34.15 54.67
C GLY A 141 -25.05 -32.73 54.19
N GLY A 142 -26.05 -31.91 53.88
CA GLY A 142 -25.86 -30.50 53.55
C GLY A 142 -25.06 -30.27 52.27
N GLU A 143 -24.28 -29.20 52.24
CA GLU A 143 -23.45 -28.79 51.09
C GLU A 143 -22.41 -29.85 50.70
N GLU A 144 -21.86 -30.58 51.68
CA GLU A 144 -20.85 -31.63 51.44
C GLU A 144 -21.39 -32.77 50.57
N ALA A 145 -22.71 -33.02 50.60
CA ALA A 145 -23.34 -34.04 49.76
C ALA A 145 -23.29 -33.71 48.26
N LEU A 146 -23.07 -32.45 47.90
CA LEU A 146 -23.04 -31.98 46.51
C LEU A 146 -21.62 -31.90 45.93
N ILE A 147 -20.57 -31.92 46.75
CA ILE A 147 -19.16 -31.87 46.31
C ILE A 147 -18.83 -32.92 45.24
N PRO A 148 -19.30 -34.19 45.32
CA PRO A 148 -19.03 -35.18 44.27
C PRO A 148 -19.58 -34.82 42.89
N LEU A 149 -20.56 -33.90 42.83
CA LEU A 149 -21.18 -33.45 41.58
C LEU A 149 -20.39 -32.32 40.91
N LYS A 150 -19.34 -31.79 41.55
CA LYS A 150 -18.54 -30.68 41.02
C LYS A 150 -17.94 -31.01 39.65
N GLU A 151 -17.19 -32.10 39.55
CA GLU A 151 -16.56 -32.52 38.29
C GLU A 151 -17.58 -32.81 37.16
N PRO A 152 -18.64 -33.62 37.37
CA PRO A 152 -19.59 -33.89 36.29
C PRO A 152 -20.41 -32.64 35.91
N PHE A 153 -20.69 -31.74 36.85
CA PHE A 153 -21.33 -30.46 36.54
C PHE A 153 -20.44 -29.56 35.69
N THR A 154 -19.18 -29.35 36.12
CA THR A 154 -18.22 -28.51 35.39
C THR A 154 -18.00 -29.02 33.97
N ALA A 155 -17.80 -30.33 33.80
CA ALA A 155 -17.66 -30.93 32.48
C ALA A 155 -18.91 -30.72 31.60
N LYS A 156 -20.11 -30.85 32.17
CA LYS A 156 -21.36 -30.64 31.43
C LYS A 156 -21.55 -29.17 31.06
N ILE A 157 -21.22 -28.24 31.94
CA ILE A 157 -21.32 -26.80 31.67
C ILE A 157 -20.34 -26.38 30.59
N GLN A 158 -19.10 -26.87 30.61
CA GLN A 158 -18.11 -26.61 29.56
C GLN A 158 -18.66 -26.99 28.18
N VAL A 159 -19.14 -28.23 28.02
CA VAL A 159 -19.75 -28.70 26.76
C VAL A 159 -20.93 -27.81 26.35
N THR A 160 -21.83 -27.51 27.31
CA THR A 160 -23.04 -26.73 27.02
C THR A 160 -22.69 -25.30 26.60
N LEU A 161 -21.70 -24.66 27.23
CA LEU A 161 -21.26 -23.32 26.87
C LEU A 161 -20.59 -23.31 25.49
N THR A 162 -19.79 -24.33 25.17
CA THR A 162 -19.22 -24.49 23.83
C THR A 162 -20.33 -24.59 22.77
N GLU A 163 -21.32 -25.47 22.97
CA GLU A 163 -22.47 -25.61 22.06
C GLU A 163 -23.27 -24.30 21.93
N MET A 164 -23.46 -23.56 23.02
CA MET A 164 -24.15 -22.26 23.00
C MET A 164 -23.40 -21.21 22.20
N VAL A 165 -22.08 -21.16 22.34
CA VAL A 165 -21.21 -20.22 21.63
C VAL A 165 -21.12 -20.55 20.14
N GLU A 166 -21.17 -21.83 19.78
CA GLU A 166 -21.21 -22.28 18.38
C GLU A 166 -22.59 -22.10 17.71
N SER A 167 -23.64 -21.84 18.50
CA SER A 167 -25.00 -21.69 17.98
C SER A 167 -25.17 -20.48 17.05
N ASP A 168 -25.98 -20.64 16.01
CA ASP A 168 -26.31 -19.57 15.05
C ASP A 168 -26.89 -18.33 15.74
N LYS A 169 -27.64 -18.53 16.83
CA LYS A 169 -28.23 -17.44 17.61
C LYS A 169 -27.16 -16.58 18.28
N PHE A 170 -26.16 -17.20 18.89
CA PHE A 170 -25.04 -16.48 19.51
C PHE A 170 -24.20 -15.77 18.45
N LYS A 171 -23.87 -16.45 17.36
CA LYS A 171 -23.14 -15.87 16.22
C LYS A 171 -23.87 -14.66 15.64
N ALA A 172 -25.19 -14.74 15.44
CA ALA A 172 -26.00 -13.62 14.95
C ALA A 172 -26.02 -12.43 15.92
N ALA A 173 -26.16 -12.69 17.22
CA ALA A 173 -26.12 -11.64 18.24
C ALA A 173 -24.72 -10.99 18.33
N LEU A 174 -23.66 -11.79 18.20
CA LEU A 174 -22.29 -11.31 18.17
C LEU A 174 -22.02 -10.44 16.96
N LYS A 175 -22.45 -10.85 15.75
CA LYS A 175 -22.38 -10.04 14.53
C LYS A 175 -23.14 -8.72 14.66
N GLN A 176 -24.29 -8.73 15.31
CA GLN A 176 -25.02 -7.48 15.57
C GLN A 176 -24.29 -6.56 16.57
N GLY A 177 -23.54 -7.13 17.52
CA GLY A 177 -22.71 -6.38 18.46
C GLY A 177 -21.39 -5.88 17.86
N LEU A 178 -20.86 -6.58 16.87
CA LEU A 178 -19.69 -6.17 16.09
C LEU A 178 -20.14 -5.19 14.99
N ASN A 179 -20.09 -3.90 15.30
CA ASN A 179 -20.39 -2.87 14.31
C ASN A 179 -19.22 -2.76 13.31
N ALA A 180 -19.29 -3.53 12.21
CA ALA A 180 -18.26 -3.57 11.18
C ALA A 180 -17.91 -2.18 10.63
N HIS A 181 -18.90 -1.27 10.53
CA HIS A 181 -18.69 0.11 10.13
C HIS A 181 -17.79 0.87 11.11
N GLN A 182 -18.13 0.83 12.41
CA GLN A 182 -17.34 1.50 13.44
C GLN A 182 -15.91 0.93 13.54
N ILE A 183 -15.77 -0.39 13.43
CA ILE A 183 -14.45 -1.05 13.41
C ILE A 183 -13.67 -0.62 12.15
N GLY A 184 -14.34 -0.52 11.00
CA GLY A 184 -13.76 -0.04 9.75
C GLY A 184 -13.22 1.38 9.87
N GLU A 185 -14.01 2.30 10.41
CA GLU A 185 -13.58 3.69 10.67
C GLU A 185 -12.34 3.75 11.59
N ASP A 186 -12.35 2.99 12.68
CA ASP A 186 -11.22 2.94 13.63
C ASP A 186 -9.95 2.37 12.97
N ILE A 187 -10.08 1.31 12.16
CA ILE A 187 -8.97 0.72 11.41
C ILE A 187 -8.40 1.72 10.41
N ILE A 188 -9.25 2.41 9.65
CA ILE A 188 -8.85 3.39 8.65
C ILE A 188 -8.12 4.55 9.31
N SER A 189 -8.61 5.07 10.45
CA SER A 189 -7.92 6.12 11.21
C SER A 189 -6.51 5.69 11.65
N LYS A 190 -6.35 4.45 12.11
CA LYS A 190 -5.04 3.89 12.47
C LYS A 190 -4.12 3.73 11.25
N ILE A 191 -4.67 3.25 10.13
CA ILE A 191 -3.93 3.09 8.88
C ILE A 191 -3.47 4.44 8.35
N GLU A 192 -4.33 5.47 8.38
CA GLU A 192 -3.97 6.83 8.00
C GLU A 192 -2.78 7.33 8.80
N THR A 193 -2.80 7.15 10.12
CA THR A 193 -1.68 7.53 11.01
C THR A 193 -0.37 6.83 10.63
N VAL A 194 -0.45 5.53 10.26
CA VAL A 194 0.72 4.77 9.82
C VAL A 194 1.23 5.26 8.47
N ILE A 195 0.33 5.53 7.53
CA ILE A 195 0.65 6.08 6.21
C ILE A 195 1.31 7.45 6.36
N ASP A 196 0.75 8.36 7.15
CA ASP A 196 1.29 9.70 7.39
C ASP A 196 2.72 9.62 7.94
N LYS A 197 2.98 8.71 8.88
CA LYS A 197 4.33 8.49 9.41
C LYS A 197 5.30 8.01 8.33
N ARG A 198 4.87 7.10 7.44
CA ARG A 198 5.70 6.60 6.34
C ARG A 198 5.93 7.65 5.25
N LEU A 199 4.92 8.45 4.93
CA LEU A 199 5.04 9.56 3.99
C LEU A 199 5.97 10.65 4.54
N ALA A 200 5.99 10.88 5.85
CA ALA A 200 6.93 11.80 6.49
C ALA A 200 8.39 11.33 6.42
N GLU A 201 8.64 10.02 6.33
CA GLU A 201 9.97 9.44 6.13
C GLU A 201 10.45 9.53 4.66
N LEU A 202 9.55 9.85 3.72
CA LEU A 202 9.95 10.03 2.33
C LEU A 202 10.83 11.26 2.17
N THR A 203 11.77 11.18 1.23
CA THR A 203 12.64 12.30 0.87
C THR A 203 12.49 12.59 -0.63
N PRO A 204 12.81 13.83 -1.07
CA PRO A 204 12.81 14.17 -2.49
C PRO A 204 13.68 13.25 -3.34
N GLU A 205 14.81 12.76 -2.80
CA GLU A 205 15.71 11.85 -3.53
C GLU A 205 15.06 10.48 -3.77
N LEU A 206 14.35 9.93 -2.78
CA LEU A 206 13.64 8.66 -2.95
C LEU A 206 12.56 8.76 -4.03
N VAL A 207 11.79 9.85 -4.06
CA VAL A 207 10.77 10.07 -5.11
C VAL A 207 11.42 10.21 -6.48
N LYS A 208 12.50 10.99 -6.58
CA LYS A 208 13.30 11.11 -7.80
C LYS A 208 13.78 9.74 -8.29
N GLU A 209 14.33 8.90 -7.42
CA GLU A 209 14.77 7.54 -7.77
C GLU A 209 13.62 6.66 -8.26
N MET A 210 12.47 6.69 -7.57
CA MET A 210 11.28 5.92 -7.96
C MET A 210 10.78 6.33 -9.36
N VAL A 211 10.59 7.63 -9.58
CA VAL A 211 10.13 8.13 -10.89
C VAL A 211 11.17 7.83 -11.96
N GLN A 212 12.44 8.07 -11.69
CA GLN A 212 13.53 7.82 -12.63
C GLN A 212 13.61 6.34 -13.02
N LYS A 213 13.37 5.41 -12.10
CA LYS A 213 13.34 3.97 -12.41
C LYS A 213 12.23 3.62 -13.41
N ILE A 214 11.07 4.29 -13.32
CA ILE A 214 9.92 4.04 -14.20
C ILE A 214 10.12 4.68 -15.58
N ILE A 215 10.51 5.95 -15.64
CA ILE A 215 10.43 6.73 -16.91
C ILE A 215 11.75 6.87 -17.66
N ARG A 216 12.91 6.68 -17.01
CA ARG A 216 14.22 6.97 -17.63
C ARG A 216 14.49 6.16 -18.90
N GLU A 217 14.00 4.93 -18.99
CA GLU A 217 14.19 4.09 -20.18
C GLU A 217 13.41 4.61 -21.40
N HIS A 218 12.29 5.27 -21.16
CA HIS A 218 11.43 5.86 -22.19
C HIS A 218 11.89 7.27 -22.58
N LEU A 219 12.36 8.07 -21.62
CA LEU A 219 12.84 9.44 -21.89
C LEU A 219 14.01 9.50 -22.88
N GLY A 220 14.86 8.47 -22.92
CA GLY A 220 15.97 8.40 -23.88
C GLY A 220 15.52 8.46 -25.35
N TRP A 221 14.31 8.01 -25.68
CA TRP A 221 13.74 8.13 -27.02
C TRP A 221 13.47 9.56 -27.44
N LEU A 222 13.13 10.43 -26.50
CA LEU A 222 12.83 11.83 -26.79
C LEU A 222 14.09 12.52 -27.36
N VAL A 223 15.29 12.12 -26.91
CA VAL A 223 16.56 12.62 -27.46
C VAL A 223 16.80 12.12 -28.88
N VAL A 224 16.51 10.84 -29.14
CA VAL A 224 16.61 10.22 -30.48
C VAL A 224 15.72 10.98 -31.47
N TRP A 225 14.46 11.22 -31.10
CA TRP A 225 13.52 11.96 -31.91
C TRP A 225 13.91 13.43 -32.08
N GLY A 226 14.40 14.08 -31.02
CA GLY A 226 14.95 15.43 -31.10
C GLY A 226 16.08 15.53 -32.14
N GLY A 227 16.97 14.53 -32.17
CA GLY A 227 18.02 14.45 -33.20
C GLY A 227 17.48 14.18 -34.61
N PHE A 228 16.53 13.25 -34.75
CA PHE A 228 15.93 12.91 -36.03
C PHE A 228 15.15 14.07 -36.65
N PHE A 229 14.24 14.70 -35.90
CA PHE A 229 13.47 15.84 -36.36
C PHE A 229 14.34 17.09 -36.54
N GLY A 230 15.34 17.29 -35.68
CA GLY A 230 16.36 18.30 -35.89
C GLY A 230 17.05 18.11 -37.25
N GLY A 231 17.52 16.90 -37.55
CA GLY A 231 18.14 16.59 -38.85
C GLY A 231 17.22 16.85 -40.04
N LEU A 232 15.94 16.45 -39.95
CA LEU A 232 14.95 16.74 -41.00
C LEU A 232 14.73 18.24 -41.19
N MET A 233 14.63 19.02 -40.11
CA MET A 233 14.51 20.48 -40.20
C MET A 233 15.77 21.11 -40.80
N GLY A 234 16.96 20.62 -40.45
CA GLY A 234 18.21 21.07 -41.05
C GLY A 234 18.28 20.79 -42.55
N ALA A 235 17.76 19.63 -43.00
CA ALA A 235 17.64 19.34 -44.43
C ALA A 235 16.65 20.31 -45.10
N ALA A 236 15.46 20.49 -44.53
CA ALA A 236 14.44 21.39 -45.07
C ALA A 236 14.94 22.84 -45.15
N PHE A 237 15.63 23.33 -44.12
CA PHE A 237 16.20 24.68 -44.07
C PHE A 237 17.23 24.93 -45.16
N TYR A 238 17.95 23.91 -45.62
CA TYR A 238 18.91 24.06 -46.70
C TYR A 238 18.24 24.21 -48.08
N PHE A 239 17.05 23.64 -48.27
CA PHE A 239 16.32 23.69 -49.55
C PHE A 239 15.36 24.88 -49.68
N VAL A 240 15.17 25.65 -48.61
CA VAL A 240 14.35 26.86 -48.55
C VAL A 240 15.25 28.09 -48.64
#